data_AF-A0A937X341-F1
#
_entry.id   AF-A0A937X341-F1
#
_cell.length_a   1.000
_cell.length_b   1.000
_cell.length_c   1.000
_cell.angle_alpha   90.00
_cell.angle_beta   90.00
_cell.angle_gamma   90.00
#
_symmetry.space_group_name_H-M   'P 1'
#
loop_
_entity.id
_entity.type
_entity.pdbx_description
1 polymer ?
#
loop_
_entity_poly.entity_id
_entity_poly.type
_entity_poly.pdbx_seq_one_letter_code
_entity_poly.pdbx_strand_id
1 'polypeptide(L)'
;MAGSTDFPVIGHWFTEEWMVYTFAYGVLLLDVFVVPCLMWKRTYRYACAAALAFHLINSQLFSIGIFPWFMIAATLVLFYPYRWPQLPRHWREGVRKAVSKPASLTRLQQATVYALSVYVVVQIAMPLRHLL
;
A
#
# COMPACT_ATOMS: atom_id res chain seq x y z
N MET A 1 17.08 22.75 -1.83
CA MET A 1 17.48 22.08 -3.09
C MET A 1 16.22 21.91 -3.93
N ALA A 2 15.84 22.97 -4.66
CA ALA A 2 14.70 22.97 -5.57
C ALA A 2 15.18 22.42 -6.91
N GLY A 3 15.20 21.08 -7.03
CA GLY A 3 15.61 20.40 -8.25
C GLY A 3 14.38 20.05 -9.07
N SER A 4 14.24 20.73 -10.22
CA SER A 4 13.30 20.45 -11.32
C SER A 4 11.80 20.64 -11.04
N THR A 5 11.37 21.91 -10.98
CA THR A 5 9.99 22.33 -11.32
C THR A 5 9.82 22.37 -12.85
N ASP A 6 10.31 21.38 -13.58
CA ASP A 6 10.25 21.31 -15.05
C ASP A 6 8.92 20.70 -15.52
N PHE A 7 7.83 21.06 -14.83
CA PHE A 7 6.48 20.76 -15.30
C PHE A 7 5.87 22.04 -15.87
N PRO A 8 5.88 22.24 -17.20
CA PRO A 8 5.50 23.51 -17.82
C PRO A 8 4.05 23.94 -17.57
N VAL A 9 3.18 23.02 -17.11
CA VAL A 9 1.75 23.29 -16.88
C VAL A 9 1.40 23.40 -15.40
N ILE A 10 2.04 22.60 -14.53
CA ILE A 10 1.68 22.51 -13.09
C ILE A 10 2.80 22.96 -12.15
N GLY A 11 4.01 23.19 -12.68
CA GLY A 11 5.21 23.61 -11.97
C GLY A 11 4.99 24.82 -11.07
N HIS A 12 4.26 25.80 -11.58
CA HIS A 12 4.07 27.08 -10.90
C HIS A 12 3.10 27.02 -9.71
N TRP A 13 2.24 26.01 -9.65
CA TRP A 13 1.30 25.84 -8.56
C TRP A 13 1.85 24.96 -7.43
N PHE A 14 2.94 24.22 -7.64
CA PHE A 14 3.51 23.34 -6.60
C PHE A 14 3.96 24.07 -5.34
N THR A 15 4.20 25.38 -5.44
CA THR A 15 4.56 26.25 -4.32
C THR A 15 3.35 26.86 -3.60
N GLU A 16 2.15 26.73 -4.17
CA GLU A 16 0.93 27.28 -3.60
C GLU A 16 0.37 26.34 -2.51
N GLU A 17 0.02 26.91 -1.35
CA GLU A 17 -0.45 26.12 -0.20
C GLU A 17 -1.67 25.26 -0.55
N TRP A 18 -2.62 25.79 -1.32
CA TRP A 18 -3.82 25.04 -1.71
C TRP A 18 -3.48 23.79 -2.54
N MET A 19 -2.45 23.86 -3.40
CA MET A 19 -2.03 22.72 -4.21
C MET A 19 -1.32 21.69 -3.33
N VAL A 20 -0.46 22.14 -2.42
CA VAL A 20 0.21 21.27 -1.44
C VAL A 20 -0.82 20.50 -0.60
N TYR A 21 -1.83 21.19 -0.05
CA TYR A 21 -2.90 20.54 0.71
C TYR A 21 -3.72 19.59 -0.16
N THR A 22 -4.10 20.00 -1.38
CA THR A 22 -4.87 19.14 -2.30
C THR A 22 -4.11 17.87 -2.64
N PHE A 23 -2.80 17.96 -2.88
CA PHE A 23 -1.96 16.80 -3.16
C PHE A 23 -1.83 15.91 -1.92
N ALA A 24 -1.51 16.48 -0.75
CA ALA A 24 -1.35 15.73 0.48
C ALA A 24 -2.63 14.97 0.89
N TYR A 25 -3.77 15.67 0.94
CA TYR A 25 -5.05 15.04 1.30
C TYR A 25 -5.58 14.13 0.19
N GLY A 26 -5.37 14.48 -1.08
CA GLY A 26 -5.77 13.66 -2.22
C GLY A 26 -5.07 12.31 -2.23
N VAL A 27 -3.74 12.30 -2.01
CA VAL A 27 -2.95 11.07 -1.89
C VAL A 27 -3.38 10.26 -0.66
N LEU A 28 -3.55 10.90 0.50
CA LEU A 28 -4.02 10.23 1.72
C LEU A 28 -5.38 9.54 1.51
N LEU A 29 -6.34 10.25 0.92
CA LEU A 29 -7.66 9.70 0.63
C LEU A 29 -7.56 8.53 -0.33
N LEU A 30 -6.76 8.65 -1.39
CA LEU A 30 -6.58 7.57 -2.34
C LEU A 30 -5.99 6.32 -1.64
N ASP A 31 -4.93 6.46 -0.84
CA ASP A 31 -4.29 5.32 -0.18
C ASP A 31 -5.24 4.58 0.77
N VAL A 32 -6.09 5.32 1.50
CA VAL A 32 -7.07 4.73 2.41
C VAL A 32 -8.24 4.07 1.66
N PHE A 33 -8.71 4.69 0.57
CA PHE A 33 -9.95 4.26 -0.10
C PHE A 33 -9.74 3.39 -1.33
N VAL A 34 -8.56 3.33 -1.93
CA VAL A 34 -8.34 2.60 -3.19
C VAL A 34 -8.63 1.11 -3.04
N VAL A 35 -8.19 0.47 -1.96
CA VAL A 35 -8.41 -0.96 -1.70
C VAL A 35 -9.89 -1.30 -1.52
N PRO A 36 -10.65 -0.68 -0.58
CA PRO A 36 -12.07 -0.98 -0.44
C PRO A 36 -12.85 -0.64 -1.72
N CYS A 37 -12.47 0.41 -2.45
CA CYS A 37 -13.11 0.76 -3.72
C CYS A 37 -12.82 -0.25 -4.85
N LEU A 38 -11.63 -0.85 -4.88
CA LEU A 38 -11.29 -1.96 -5.79
C LEU A 38 -12.07 -3.24 -5.46
N MET A 39 -12.37 -3.48 -4.19
CA MET A 39 -13.15 -4.67 -3.79
C MET A 39 -14.64 -4.57 -4.14
N TRP A 40 -15.16 -3.35 -4.36
CA TRP A 40 -16.58 -3.11 -4.57
C TRP A 40 -16.95 -2.97 -6.06
N LYS A 41 -17.92 -3.78 -6.55
CA LYS A 41 -18.29 -3.88 -7.99
C LYS A 41 -18.50 -2.55 -8.68
N ARG A 42 -19.26 -1.68 -8.02
CA ARG A 42 -19.69 -0.37 -8.54
C ARG A 42 -18.54 0.62 -8.66
N THR A 43 -17.59 0.59 -7.72
CA THR A 43 -16.47 1.54 -7.66
C THR A 43 -15.20 1.03 -8.32
N TYR A 44 -15.10 -0.27 -8.63
CA TYR A 44 -13.91 -0.91 -9.20
C TYR A 44 -13.32 -0.15 -10.39
N ARG A 45 -14.13 0.21 -11.39
CA ARG A 45 -13.63 0.91 -12.59
C ARG A 45 -13.07 2.28 -12.27
N TYR A 46 -13.73 3.01 -11.37
CA TYR A 46 -13.29 4.33 -10.90
C TYR A 46 -12.02 4.21 -10.06
N ALA A 47 -11.93 3.20 -9.19
CA ALA A 47 -10.76 2.93 -8.37
C ALA A 47 -9.54 2.53 -9.22
N CYS A 48 -9.74 1.69 -10.24
CA CYS A 48 -8.71 1.35 -11.21
C CYS A 48 -8.22 2.59 -11.97
N ALA A 49 -9.12 3.44 -12.44
CA ALA A 49 -8.76 4.66 -13.15
C ALA A 49 -7.99 5.64 -12.23
N ALA A 50 -8.45 5.82 -10.99
CA ALA A 50 -7.79 6.67 -10.00
C ALA A 50 -6.40 6.12 -9.61
N ALA A 51 -6.28 4.82 -9.36
CA ALA A 51 -5.00 4.16 -9.08
C ALA A 51 -4.03 4.29 -10.26
N LEU A 52 -4.50 4.07 -11.48
CA LEU A 52 -3.69 4.26 -12.69
C LEU A 52 -3.20 5.70 -12.81
N ALA A 53 -4.09 6.68 -12.68
CA ALA A 53 -3.71 8.10 -12.75
C ALA A 53 -2.69 8.46 -11.66
N PHE A 54 -2.90 8.02 -10.43
CA PHE A 54 -1.98 8.24 -9.32
C PHE A 54 -0.60 7.63 -9.55
N HIS A 55 -0.53 6.38 -10.01
CA HIS A 55 0.76 5.76 -10.31
C HIS A 55 1.45 6.43 -11.49
N LEU A 56 0.72 6.86 -12.52
CA LEU A 56 1.31 7.63 -13.62
C LEU A 56 1.85 8.98 -13.15
N ILE A 57 1.08 9.71 -12.33
CA ILE A 57 1.54 10.96 -11.71
C ILE A 57 2.79 10.70 -10.87
N ASN A 58 2.79 9.65 -10.04
CA ASN A 58 3.96 9.28 -9.25
C ASN A 58 5.15 8.89 -10.10
N SER A 59 4.95 8.27 -11.28
CA SER A 59 6.05 7.94 -12.20
C SER A 59 6.72 9.16 -12.81
N GLN A 60 5.97 10.26 -12.95
CA GLN A 60 6.50 11.53 -13.47
C GLN A 60 7.09 12.39 -12.35
N LEU A 61 6.39 12.51 -11.22
CA LEU A 61 6.82 13.34 -10.09
C LEU A 61 7.97 12.72 -9.29
N PHE A 62 7.99 11.40 -9.19
CA PHE A 62 8.96 10.68 -8.39
C PHE A 62 9.71 9.64 -9.24
N SER A 63 11.03 9.71 -9.26
CA SER A 63 11.87 8.71 -9.95
C SER A 63 12.04 7.42 -9.12
N ILE A 64 10.93 6.80 -8.69
CA ILE A 64 10.91 5.58 -7.83
C ILE A 64 11.11 4.29 -8.68
N GLY A 65 11.68 4.42 -9.88
CA GLY A 65 12.00 3.30 -10.76
C GLY A 65 10.77 2.46 -11.15
N ILE A 66 10.82 1.16 -10.89
CA ILE A 66 9.80 0.18 -11.32
C ILE A 66 8.48 0.27 -10.54
N PHE A 67 8.47 0.94 -9.38
CA PHE A 67 7.34 0.90 -8.44
C PHE A 67 5.98 1.25 -9.09
N PRO A 68 5.82 2.36 -9.85
CA PRO A 68 4.54 2.69 -10.44
C PRO A 68 3.99 1.61 -11.38
N TRP A 69 4.87 1.05 -12.21
CA TRP A 69 4.54 0.01 -13.18
C TRP A 69 4.16 -1.30 -12.49
N PHE A 70 4.91 -1.66 -11.46
CA PHE A 70 4.63 -2.82 -10.63
C PHE A 70 3.26 -2.70 -9.95
N MET A 71 2.94 -1.54 -9.37
CA MET A 71 1.67 -1.33 -8.69
C MET A 71 0.47 -1.34 -9.63
N ILE A 72 0.61 -0.80 -10.85
CA ILE A 72 -0.43 -0.92 -11.89
C ILE A 72 -0.65 -2.39 -12.25
N ALA A 73 0.42 -3.13 -12.51
CA ALA A 73 0.34 -4.56 -12.83
C ALA A 73 -0.27 -5.37 -11.67
N ALA A 74 0.14 -5.11 -10.43
CA ALA A 74 -0.40 -5.77 -9.24
C ALA A 74 -1.88 -5.46 -9.04
N THR A 75 -2.30 -4.21 -9.25
CA THR A 75 -3.71 -3.81 -9.18
C THR A 75 -4.54 -4.59 -10.20
N LEU A 76 -4.04 -4.72 -11.42
CA LEU A 76 -4.70 -5.52 -12.44
C LEU A 76 -4.72 -7.00 -12.03
N VAL A 77 -3.58 -7.64 -11.76
CA VAL A 77 -3.52 -9.09 -11.50
C VAL A 77 -4.28 -9.51 -10.24
N LEU A 78 -4.25 -8.72 -9.18
CA LEU A 78 -4.87 -9.09 -7.90
C LEU A 78 -6.37 -8.80 -7.85
N PHE A 79 -6.84 -7.79 -8.60
CA PHE A 79 -8.24 -7.37 -8.58
C PHE A 79 -8.99 -7.67 -9.89
N TYR A 80 -8.31 -8.27 -10.89
CA TYR A 80 -8.89 -8.78 -12.14
C TYR A 80 -8.89 -10.32 -12.17
N PRO A 81 -9.99 -11.00 -12.53
CA PRO A 81 -11.36 -10.51 -12.62
C PRO A 81 -11.88 -10.17 -11.22
N TYR A 82 -13.02 -9.48 -11.12
CA TYR A 82 -13.77 -9.18 -9.88
C TYR A 82 -14.03 -10.38 -8.92
N ARG A 83 -13.51 -11.56 -9.22
CA ARG A 83 -13.35 -12.63 -8.25
C ARG A 83 -12.01 -12.43 -7.55
N TRP A 84 -12.07 -12.03 -6.27
CA TRP A 84 -11.09 -12.48 -5.29
C TRP A 84 -10.67 -13.90 -5.69
N PRO A 85 -9.37 -14.22 -5.87
CA PRO A 85 -8.96 -15.52 -6.35
C PRO A 85 -9.70 -16.51 -5.50
N GLN A 86 -10.66 -17.23 -6.09
CA GLN A 86 -11.43 -18.20 -5.36
C GLN A 86 -10.38 -19.24 -5.03
N LEU A 87 -9.78 -19.16 -3.82
CA LEU A 87 -8.77 -20.10 -3.39
C LEU A 87 -9.37 -21.46 -3.75
N PRO A 88 -8.69 -22.22 -4.62
CA PRO A 88 -9.30 -23.42 -5.13
C PRO A 88 -9.63 -24.30 -3.92
N ARG A 89 -10.73 -25.07 -3.97
CA ARG A 89 -11.33 -25.68 -2.76
C ARG A 89 -10.32 -26.41 -1.88
N HIS A 90 -9.32 -27.04 -2.50
CA HIS A 90 -8.21 -27.71 -1.82
C HIS A 90 -7.33 -26.77 -0.95
N TRP A 91 -7.11 -25.52 -1.35
CA TRP A 91 -6.45 -24.51 -0.51
C TRP A 91 -7.32 -24.05 0.66
N ARG A 92 -8.64 -23.91 0.47
CA ARG A 92 -9.57 -23.57 1.57
C ARG A 92 -9.61 -24.67 2.63
N GLU A 93 -9.63 -25.92 2.20
CA GLU A 93 -9.60 -27.07 3.10
C GLU A 93 -8.26 -27.19 3.83
N GLY A 94 -7.14 -26.88 3.15
CA GLY A 94 -5.81 -26.80 3.76
C GLY A 94 -5.70 -25.72 4.85
N VAL A 95 -6.19 -24.51 4.56
CA VAL A 95 -6.23 -23.40 5.55
C VAL A 95 -7.12 -23.77 6.73
N ARG A 96 -8.30 -24.35 6.48
CA ARG A 96 -9.24 -24.73 7.55
C ARG A 96 -8.67 -25.84 8.45
N LYS A 97 -7.97 -26.82 7.88
CA LYS A 97 -7.25 -27.85 8.65
C LYS A 97 -6.06 -27.27 9.42
N ALA A 98 -5.31 -26.35 8.85
CA ALA A 98 -4.19 -25.68 9.51
C ALA A 98 -4.66 -24.82 10.71
N VAL A 99 -5.78 -24.11 10.56
CA VAL A 99 -6.39 -23.30 11.64
C VAL A 99 -6.98 -24.17 12.75
N SER A 100 -7.42 -25.39 12.44
CA SER A 100 -8.04 -26.29 13.42
C SER A 100 -7.06 -27.01 14.35
N LYS A 101 -5.75 -27.02 14.03
CA LYS A 101 -4.73 -27.57 14.92
C LYS A 101 -4.21 -26.45 15.83
N PRO A 102 -4.19 -26.61 17.17
CA PRO A 102 -3.45 -25.71 18.01
C PRO A 102 -1.97 -25.81 17.61
N ALA A 103 -1.47 -24.77 16.94
CA ALA A 103 -0.09 -24.71 16.50
C ALA A 103 0.78 -24.47 17.73
N SER A 104 1.43 -25.52 18.24
CA SER A 104 2.52 -25.35 19.20
C SER A 104 3.71 -24.72 18.48
N LEU A 105 4.12 -23.54 18.91
CA LEU A 105 5.29 -22.87 18.34
C LEU A 105 6.55 -23.72 18.60
N THR A 106 7.36 -23.94 17.56
CA THR A 106 8.70 -24.52 17.74
C THR A 106 9.60 -23.53 18.49
N ARG A 107 10.66 -24.00 19.14
CA ARG A 107 11.62 -23.12 19.86
C ARG A 107 12.19 -22.01 18.96
N LEU A 108 12.42 -22.30 17.68
CA LEU A 108 12.86 -21.31 16.71
C LEU A 108 11.77 -20.25 16.45
N GLN A 109 10.51 -20.67 16.30
CA GLN A 109 9.39 -19.73 16.15
C GLN A 109 9.21 -18.86 17.39
N GLN A 110 9.35 -19.41 18.59
CA GLN A 110 9.31 -18.63 19.84
C GLN A 110 10.44 -17.60 19.91
N ALA A 111 11.67 -18.00 19.56
CA ALA A 111 12.81 -17.10 19.49
C ALA A 111 12.60 -15.99 18.45
N THR A 112 12.06 -16.32 17.26
CA THR A 112 11.73 -15.35 16.21
C THR A 112 10.65 -14.37 16.69
N VAL A 113 9.59 -14.86 17.33
CA VAL A 113 8.53 -14.00 17.89
C VAL A 113 9.13 -13.05 18.93
N TYR A 114 9.95 -13.56 19.85
CA TYR A 114 10.60 -12.72 20.85
C TYR A 114 11.51 -11.66 20.22
N ALA A 115 12.35 -12.04 19.25
CA ALA A 115 13.23 -11.11 18.55
C ALA A 115 12.43 -10.03 17.80
N LEU A 116 11.33 -10.40 17.13
CA LEU A 116 10.43 -9.45 16.47
C LEU A 116 9.72 -8.54 17.46
N SER A 117 9.28 -9.07 18.61
CA SER A 117 8.67 -8.26 19.68
C SER A 117 9.65 -7.22 20.21
N VAL A 118 10.89 -7.61 20.52
CA VAL A 118 11.95 -6.67 20.93
C VAL A 118 12.20 -5.63 19.85
N TYR A 119 12.34 -6.05 18.60
CA TYR A 119 12.54 -5.13 17.47
C TYR A 119 11.41 -4.11 17.33
N VAL A 120 10.14 -4.53 17.40
CA VAL A 120 9.00 -3.62 17.34
C VAL A 120 8.98 -2.64 18.52
N VAL A 121 9.27 -3.11 19.74
CA VAL A 121 9.38 -2.23 20.91
C VAL A 121 10.46 -1.18 20.69
N VAL A 122 11.64 -1.57 20.19
CA VAL A 122 12.72 -0.63 19.86
C VAL A 122 12.28 0.36 18.80
N GLN A 123 11.61 -0.09 17.73
CA GLN A 123 11.12 0.77 16.65
C GLN A 123 10.01 1.74 17.08
N ILE A 124 9.24 1.42 18.12
CA ILE A 124 8.26 2.34 18.72
C ILE A 124 8.95 3.30 19.70
N ALA A 125 9.92 2.82 20.48
CA ALA A 125 10.63 3.63 21.48
C ALA A 125 11.60 4.64 20.86
N MET A 126 12.31 4.28 19.78
CA MET A 126 13.29 5.16 19.11
C MET A 126 12.70 6.49 18.60
N PRO A 127 11.51 6.51 17.97
CA PRO A 127 10.79 7.73 17.64
C PRO A 127 10.42 8.53 18.88
N LEU A 128 9.98 7.87 19.96
CA LEU A 128 9.56 8.50 21.22
C LEU A 128 10.72 8.99 22.11
N ARG A 129 11.99 8.81 21.70
CA ARG A 129 13.17 9.25 22.46
C ARG A 129 13.19 10.74 22.82
N HIS A 130 12.42 11.57 22.11
CA HIS A 130 12.32 13.00 22.38
C HIS A 130 11.40 13.33 23.57
N LEU A 131 10.68 12.33 24.10
CA LEU A 131 9.81 12.41 25.29
C LEU A 131 10.46 11.79 26.54
N LEU A 132 11.65 11.20 26.41
CA LEU A 132 12.46 10.61 27.49
C LEU A 132 13.66 11.52 27.78
#